data_AF-A0A7C5YNZ7-F1
#
_entry.id   AF-A0A7C5YNZ7-F1
#
_cell.length_a   1.000
_cell.length_b   1.000
_cell.length_c   1.000
_cell.angle_alpha   90.00
_cell.angle_beta   90.00
_cell.angle_gamma   90.00
#
_symmetry.space_group_name_H-M   'P 1'
#
loop_
_entity.id
_entity.type
_entity.pdbx_description
1 polymer ?
#
loop_
_entity_poly.entity_id
_entity_poly.type
_entity_poly.pdbx_seq_one_letter_code
_entity_poly.pdbx_strand_id
1 'polypeptide(L)'
;MRKLGFTLIELLVVIAIIAILASILFPVFAQARDKARQTACASNLRQVAMAGLMYIQDYDETFFHGEYRGRGGSIGNLGFYQWPWLLRPYVKEPRVFWCPSEPDVEYRKPENEFYDYVFGRNPAWGYNLLYLTTPSDPFNPLESSEYRGRPYSIVQRPSEVLMFVESITLLRGRMGFTSSYSQLGYYMVFPPRTWQGAPPLTRFSYGHVYPRHFVRLRNERIEGGFANVAFVDGHIKAMTLDALRRNELWEE
;
A
#
# COMPACT_ATOMS: atom_id res chain seq x y z
N MET A 1 -28.22 51.23 -32.67
CA MET A 1 -28.59 50.07 -31.84
C MET A 1 -28.27 50.39 -30.39
N ARG A 2 -29.27 50.48 -29.51
CA ARG A 2 -29.06 50.72 -28.07
C ARG A 2 -28.45 49.46 -27.44
N LYS A 3 -27.23 49.56 -26.91
CA LYS A 3 -26.67 48.49 -26.05
C LYS A 3 -27.45 48.52 -24.73
N LEU A 4 -28.11 47.41 -24.39
CA LEU A 4 -28.65 47.19 -23.04
C LEU A 4 -27.46 47.12 -22.07
N GLY A 5 -27.42 48.03 -21.10
CA GLY A 5 -26.35 48.08 -20.10
C GLY A 5 -26.63 47.10 -18.98
N PHE A 6 -25.64 46.30 -18.62
CA PHE A 6 -25.70 45.39 -17.47
C PHE A 6 -25.68 46.21 -16.17
N THR A 7 -26.63 45.99 -15.28
CA THR A 7 -26.69 46.72 -14.01
C THR A 7 -25.76 46.11 -12.98
N LEU A 8 -25.25 46.93 -12.06
CA LEU A 8 -24.38 46.48 -10.97
C LEU A 8 -25.08 45.44 -10.06
N ILE A 9 -26.40 45.55 -9.92
CA ILE A 9 -27.23 44.61 -9.14
C ILE A 9 -27.28 43.24 -9.80
N GLU A 10 -27.47 43.18 -11.12
CA GLU A 10 -27.46 41.90 -11.86
C GLU A 10 -26.12 41.19 -11.73
N LEU A 11 -25.00 41.93 -11.78
CA LEU A 11 -23.67 41.36 -11.55
C LEU A 11 -23.52 40.82 -10.13
N LEU A 12 -23.94 41.59 -9.13
CA LEU A 12 -23.86 41.23 -7.71
C LEU A 12 -24.66 39.97 -7.37
N VAL A 13 -25.88 39.84 -7.91
CA VAL A 13 -26.72 38.66 -7.68
C VAL A 13 -26.08 37.42 -8.30
N VAL A 14 -25.54 37.53 -9.52
CA VAL A 14 -24.90 36.40 -10.20
C VAL A 14 -23.66 35.91 -9.44
N ILE A 15 -22.78 36.81 -9.02
CA ILE A 15 -21.59 36.40 -8.23
C ILE A 15 -22.00 35.82 -6.87
N ALA A 16 -23.06 36.32 -6.24
CA ALA A 16 -23.57 35.78 -4.98
C ALA A 16 -24.08 34.34 -5.16
N ILE A 17 -24.84 34.07 -6.23
CA ILE A 17 -25.33 32.72 -6.54
C ILE A 17 -24.14 31.79 -6.85
N ILE A 18 -23.17 32.22 -7.66
CA ILE A 18 -21.97 31.43 -7.96
C ILE A 18 -21.18 31.13 -6.67
N ALA A 19 -21.01 32.11 -5.78
CA ALA A 19 -20.31 31.92 -4.51
C ALA A 19 -21.02 30.90 -3.61
N ILE A 20 -22.36 30.94 -3.52
CA ILE A 20 -23.15 29.96 -2.76
C ILE A 20 -22.97 28.57 -3.36
N LEU A 21 -23.13 28.41 -4.67
CA LEU A 21 -22.98 27.12 -5.35
C LEU A 21 -21.56 26.55 -5.20
N ALA A 22 -20.54 27.39 -5.39
CA ALA A 22 -19.15 27.00 -5.25
C ALA A 22 -18.81 26.55 -3.82
N SER A 23 -19.34 27.24 -2.80
CA SER A 23 -19.08 26.89 -1.39
C SER A 23 -19.62 25.51 -1.00
N ILE A 24 -20.69 25.02 -1.63
CA ILE A 24 -21.23 23.67 -1.41
C ILE A 24 -20.53 22.65 -2.32
N LEU A 25 -20.24 23.02 -3.57
CA LEU A 25 -19.69 22.10 -4.56
C LEU A 25 -18.24 21.69 -4.25
N PHE A 26 -17.40 22.62 -3.78
CA PHE A 26 -15.99 22.32 -3.47
C PHE A 26 -15.78 21.25 -2.39
N PRO A 27 -16.40 21.31 -1.19
CA PRO A 27 -16.21 20.29 -0.17
C PRO A 27 -16.78 18.93 -0.61
N VAL A 28 -17.90 18.90 -1.33
CA VAL A 28 -18.50 17.67 -1.85
C VAL A 28 -17.61 17.03 -2.91
N PHE A 29 -17.08 17.83 -3.84
CA PHE A 29 -16.19 17.35 -4.89
C PHE A 29 -14.88 16.77 -4.33
N ALA A 30 -14.33 17.39 -3.28
CA ALA A 30 -13.15 16.88 -2.59
C ALA A 30 -13.41 15.48 -2.01
N GLN A 31 -14.54 15.30 -1.29
CA GLN A 31 -14.93 13.99 -0.74
C GLN A 31 -15.17 12.94 -1.84
N ALA A 32 -15.84 13.31 -2.93
CA ALA A 32 -16.09 12.42 -4.05
C ALA A 32 -14.78 11.95 -4.71
N ARG A 33 -13.83 12.88 -4.90
CA ARG A 33 -12.50 12.55 -5.43
C ARG A 33 -11.73 11.59 -4.52
N ASP A 34 -11.80 11.77 -3.21
CA ASP A 34 -11.11 10.88 -2.27
C ASP A 34 -11.71 9.47 -2.26
N LYS A 35 -13.05 9.34 -2.35
CA LYS A 35 -13.72 8.03 -2.53
C LYS A 35 -13.35 7.36 -3.85
N ALA A 36 -13.25 8.14 -4.94
CA ALA A 36 -12.83 7.62 -6.23
C ALA A 36 -11.39 7.07 -6.17
N ARG A 37 -10.47 7.78 -5.50
CA ARG A 37 -9.10 7.32 -5.28
C ARG A 37 -9.06 6.04 -4.46
N GLN A 38 -9.83 5.94 -3.38
CA GLN A 38 -9.94 4.72 -2.56
C GLN A 38 -10.40 3.52 -3.40
N THR A 39 -11.41 3.72 -4.26
CA THR A 39 -11.90 2.68 -5.17
C THR A 39 -10.82 2.25 -6.17
N ALA A 40 -10.06 3.20 -6.71
CA ALA A 40 -8.94 2.91 -7.58
C ALA A 40 -7.82 2.13 -6.85
N CYS A 41 -7.52 2.45 -5.59
CA CYS A 41 -6.56 1.69 -4.78
C CYS A 41 -7.01 0.24 -4.58
N ALA A 42 -8.29 0.00 -4.29
CA ALA A 42 -8.84 -1.35 -4.17
C ALA A 42 -8.77 -2.13 -5.50
N SER A 43 -9.03 -1.47 -6.64
CA SER A 43 -8.90 -2.08 -7.97
C SER A 43 -7.44 -2.44 -8.30
N ASN A 44 -6.50 -1.56 -7.99
CA ASN A 44 -5.07 -1.81 -8.15
C ASN A 44 -4.62 -2.98 -7.27
N LEU A 45 -5.04 -3.02 -6.01
CA LEU A 45 -4.75 -4.13 -5.10
C LEU A 45 -5.32 -5.46 -5.62
N ARG A 46 -6.54 -5.46 -6.19
CA ARG A 46 -7.12 -6.66 -6.83
C ARG A 46 -6.23 -7.15 -7.99
N GLN A 47 -5.74 -6.26 -8.83
CA GLN A 47 -4.85 -6.63 -9.93
C GLN A 47 -3.54 -7.26 -9.41
N VAL A 48 -2.97 -6.72 -8.33
CA VAL A 48 -1.78 -7.29 -7.70
C VAL A 48 -2.05 -8.64 -7.04
N ALA A 49 -3.20 -8.80 -6.38
CA ALA A 49 -3.61 -10.08 -5.80
C ALA A 49 -3.75 -11.17 -6.87
N MET A 50 -4.39 -10.84 -8.00
CA MET A 50 -4.49 -11.74 -9.15
C MET A 50 -3.11 -12.09 -9.75
N ALA A 51 -2.20 -11.11 -9.85
CA ALA A 51 -0.83 -11.37 -10.28
C ALA A 51 -0.10 -12.34 -9.33
N GLY A 52 -0.31 -12.21 -8.01
CA GLY A 52 0.21 -13.15 -7.02
C GLY A 52 -0.33 -14.57 -7.21
N LEU A 53 -1.63 -14.71 -7.48
CA LEU A 53 -2.25 -16.00 -7.77
C LEU A 53 -1.73 -16.64 -9.06
N MET A 54 -1.53 -15.84 -10.12
CA MET A 54 -0.93 -16.32 -11.36
C MET A 54 0.52 -16.81 -11.14
N TYR A 55 1.31 -16.06 -10.37
CA TYR A 55 2.65 -16.50 -9.98
C TYR A 55 2.60 -17.84 -9.25
N ILE A 56 1.71 -18.01 -8.27
CA ILE A 56 1.59 -19.25 -7.49
C ILE A 56 1.30 -20.44 -8.43
N GLN A 57 0.44 -20.25 -9.43
CA GLN A 57 0.12 -21.28 -10.43
C GLN A 57 1.32 -21.67 -11.29
N ASP A 58 2.14 -20.69 -11.69
CA ASP A 58 3.30 -20.91 -12.56
C ASP A 58 4.53 -21.48 -11.82
N TYR A 59 4.57 -21.34 -10.48
CA TYR A 59 5.71 -21.73 -9.63
C TYR A 59 5.34 -22.81 -8.61
N ASP A 60 4.89 -23.97 -9.09
CA ASP A 60 4.63 -25.19 -8.29
C ASP A 60 3.78 -24.93 -7.03
N GLU A 61 2.71 -24.15 -7.18
CA GLU A 61 1.81 -23.77 -6.09
C GLU A 61 2.57 -23.19 -4.87
N THR A 62 3.61 -22.40 -5.11
CA THR A 62 4.42 -21.80 -4.06
C THR A 62 4.23 -20.28 -4.04
N PHE A 63 4.06 -19.72 -2.83
CA PHE A 63 4.04 -18.28 -2.65
C PHE A 63 5.34 -17.64 -3.15
N PHE A 64 5.30 -16.38 -3.56
CA PHE A 64 6.50 -15.68 -4.00
C PHE A 64 7.42 -15.33 -2.82
N HIS A 65 8.72 -15.22 -3.10
CA HIS A 65 9.72 -14.76 -2.15
C HIS A 65 9.45 -13.30 -1.75
N GLY A 66 9.59 -12.97 -0.48
CA GLY A 66 9.33 -11.62 0.02
C GLY A 66 10.52 -10.67 -0.15
N GLU A 67 11.73 -11.18 0.12
CA GLU A 67 13.02 -10.55 -0.15
C GLU A 67 13.97 -11.64 -0.62
N TYR A 68 14.77 -11.33 -1.64
CA TYR A 68 15.83 -12.21 -2.11
C TYR A 68 17.10 -11.42 -2.40
N ARG A 69 18.23 -11.96 -1.96
CA ARG A 69 19.55 -11.42 -2.22
C ARG A 69 20.31 -12.34 -3.17
N GLY A 70 20.51 -11.86 -4.39
CA GLY A 70 21.37 -12.52 -5.37
C GLY A 70 22.79 -12.71 -4.85
N ARG A 71 23.42 -13.81 -5.24
CA ARG A 71 24.78 -14.15 -4.80
C ARG A 71 25.78 -13.13 -5.36
N GLY A 72 26.52 -12.46 -4.47
CA GLY A 72 27.60 -11.55 -4.83
C GLY A 72 27.25 -10.05 -4.89
N GLY A 73 26.03 -9.65 -4.53
CA GLY A 73 25.68 -8.22 -4.30
C GLY A 73 25.84 -7.27 -5.50
N SER A 74 26.07 -7.82 -6.69
CA SER A 74 26.27 -7.06 -7.94
C SER A 74 24.98 -7.04 -8.77
N ILE A 75 24.76 -5.90 -9.42
CA ILE A 75 23.62 -5.62 -10.32
C ILE A 75 23.57 -6.63 -11.50
N GLY A 76 24.69 -7.29 -11.83
CA GLY A 76 24.78 -8.29 -12.90
C GLY A 76 24.28 -9.70 -12.57
N ASN A 77 24.00 -10.02 -11.30
CA ASN A 77 23.50 -11.34 -10.86
C ASN A 77 22.10 -11.25 -10.19
N LEU A 78 21.29 -10.27 -10.61
CA LEU A 78 19.97 -9.94 -10.08
C LEU A 78 19.93 -9.40 -8.63
N GLY A 79 20.98 -8.72 -8.15
CA GLY A 79 20.91 -7.75 -7.04
C GLY A 79 20.08 -8.11 -5.79
N PHE A 80 19.44 -7.09 -5.21
CA PHE A 80 18.48 -7.18 -4.09
C PHE A 80 17.09 -6.85 -4.64
N TYR A 81 16.14 -7.77 -4.54
CA TYR A 81 14.76 -7.51 -4.96
C TYR A 81 13.75 -8.01 -3.93
N GLN A 82 12.59 -7.37 -3.94
CA GLN A 82 11.44 -7.73 -3.12
C GLN A 82 10.32 -8.27 -4.01
N TRP A 83 9.29 -8.84 -3.39
CA TRP A 83 8.17 -9.48 -4.08
C TRP A 83 7.54 -8.69 -5.25
N PRO A 84 7.45 -7.34 -5.28
CA PRO A 84 6.79 -6.67 -6.41
C PRO A 84 7.49 -6.94 -7.74
N TRP A 85 8.81 -7.13 -7.71
CA TRP A 85 9.59 -7.47 -8.90
C TRP A 85 9.20 -8.83 -9.48
N LEU A 86 8.87 -9.81 -8.62
CA LEU A 86 8.44 -11.14 -9.03
C LEU A 86 7.07 -11.12 -9.69
N LEU A 87 6.21 -10.17 -9.29
CA LEU A 87 4.87 -10.02 -9.85
C LEU A 87 4.81 -9.10 -11.07
N ARG A 88 5.91 -8.40 -11.40
CA ARG A 88 5.99 -7.48 -12.53
C ARG A 88 5.60 -8.12 -13.88
N PRO A 89 6.01 -9.36 -14.23
CA PRO A 89 5.61 -9.98 -15.50
C PRO A 89 4.10 -10.27 -15.62
N TYR A 90 3.41 -10.35 -14.48
CA TYR A 90 1.98 -10.70 -14.39
C TYR A 90 1.07 -9.47 -14.40
N VAL A 91 1.65 -8.27 -14.45
CA VAL A 91 0.90 -7.01 -14.55
C VAL A 91 1.22 -6.30 -15.84
N LYS A 92 0.23 -5.61 -16.42
CA LYS A 92 0.44 -4.81 -17.63
C LYS A 92 1.07 -3.44 -17.32
N GLU A 93 0.73 -2.86 -16.17
CA GLU A 93 1.06 -1.49 -15.79
C GLU A 93 1.69 -1.48 -14.38
N PRO A 94 2.98 -1.14 -14.21
CA PRO A 94 3.64 -1.12 -12.90
C PRO A 94 2.99 -0.17 -11.88
N ARG A 95 2.26 0.85 -12.32
CA ARG A 95 1.56 1.77 -11.40
C ARG A 95 0.51 1.08 -10.51
N VAL A 96 0.09 -0.14 -10.81
CA VAL A 96 -0.87 -0.90 -9.96
C VAL A 96 -0.30 -1.28 -8.59
N PHE A 97 1.00 -1.19 -8.38
CA PHE A 97 1.59 -1.41 -7.05
C PHE A 97 1.54 -0.15 -6.17
N TRP A 98 1.02 0.96 -6.70
CA TRP A 98 0.80 2.18 -5.95
C TRP A 98 -0.68 2.51 -5.84
N CYS A 99 -1.00 3.26 -4.79
CA CYS A 99 -2.34 3.77 -4.54
C CYS A 99 -2.41 5.24 -5.02
N PRO A 100 -3.40 5.64 -5.85
CA PRO A 100 -3.58 7.04 -6.26
C PRO A 100 -3.75 8.07 -5.14
N SER A 101 -3.94 7.63 -3.89
CA SER A 101 -3.93 8.49 -2.70
C SER A 101 -2.53 8.73 -2.13
N GLU A 102 -1.49 8.12 -2.68
CA GLU A 102 -0.11 8.41 -2.29
C GLU A 102 0.36 9.78 -2.78
N PRO A 103 1.32 10.41 -2.07
CA PRO A 103 1.94 11.62 -2.54
C PRO A 103 2.66 11.36 -3.87
N ASP A 104 2.56 12.34 -4.76
CA ASP A 104 3.36 12.37 -5.97
C ASP A 104 4.80 12.74 -5.60
N VAL A 105 5.75 11.87 -5.96
CA VAL A 105 7.16 11.96 -5.57
C VAL A 105 8.04 11.63 -6.76
N GLU A 106 9.15 12.35 -6.92
CA GLU A 106 9.98 12.36 -8.13
C GLU A 106 10.43 10.95 -8.56
N TYR A 107 10.76 10.09 -7.61
CA TYR A 107 11.23 8.72 -7.88
C TYR A 107 10.14 7.73 -8.31
N ARG A 108 8.87 8.16 -8.36
CA ARG A 108 7.76 7.39 -8.93
C ARG A 108 7.39 7.85 -10.34
N LYS A 109 8.13 8.79 -10.89
CA LYS A 109 8.00 9.18 -12.29
C LYS A 109 8.68 8.13 -13.17
N PRO A 110 8.03 7.62 -14.22
CA PRO A 110 8.64 6.62 -15.12
C PRO A 110 9.98 7.07 -15.73
N GLU A 111 10.22 8.38 -15.79
CA GLU A 111 11.45 8.98 -16.29
C GLU A 111 12.62 8.88 -15.29
N ASN A 112 12.38 8.46 -14.04
CA ASN A 112 13.40 8.32 -13.03
C ASN A 112 14.21 7.02 -13.22
N GLU A 113 15.54 7.12 -13.20
CA GLU A 113 16.45 5.98 -13.38
C GLU A 113 16.29 4.88 -12.31
N PHE A 114 15.78 5.22 -11.12
CA PHE A 114 15.54 4.28 -10.02
C PHE A 114 14.09 3.81 -9.92
N TYR A 115 13.24 4.15 -10.89
CA TYR A 115 11.79 3.87 -10.85
C TYR A 115 11.48 2.42 -10.46
N ASP A 116 12.13 1.45 -11.13
CA ASP A 116 11.88 0.03 -10.90
C ASP A 116 12.40 -0.45 -9.53
N TYR A 117 13.55 0.08 -9.09
CA TYR A 117 14.10 -0.25 -7.77
C TYR A 117 13.20 0.28 -6.64
N VAL A 118 12.73 1.52 -6.76
CA VAL A 118 11.92 2.18 -5.73
C VAL A 118 10.52 1.56 -5.64
N PHE A 119 9.96 1.17 -6.79
CA PHE A 119 8.75 0.38 -6.88
C PHE A 119 8.83 -0.90 -6.03
N GLY A 120 9.89 -1.68 -6.17
CA GLY A 120 10.07 -2.94 -5.43
C GLY A 120 10.11 -2.72 -3.92
N ARG A 121 10.71 -1.60 -3.52
CA ARG A 121 10.95 -1.31 -2.10
C ARG A 121 9.78 -0.67 -1.39
N ASN A 122 8.97 0.11 -2.10
CA ASN A 122 7.89 0.88 -1.49
C ASN A 122 6.56 0.72 -2.26
N PRO A 123 6.06 -0.52 -2.47
CA PRO A 123 4.71 -0.74 -2.96
C PRO A 123 3.70 -0.34 -1.89
N ALA A 124 2.52 0.14 -2.30
CA ALA A 124 1.45 0.53 -1.39
C ALA A 124 0.86 -0.63 -0.57
N TRP A 125 1.22 -1.87 -0.93
CA TRP A 125 0.66 -3.11 -0.41
C TRP A 125 1.74 -3.83 0.41
N GLY A 126 1.48 -4.07 1.70
CA GLY A 126 2.30 -4.93 2.53
C GLY A 126 1.95 -6.39 2.31
N TYR A 127 2.96 -7.21 2.10
CA TYR A 127 2.82 -8.66 1.98
C TYR A 127 2.91 -9.33 3.36
N ASN A 128 2.05 -10.32 3.64
CA ASN A 128 2.06 -11.12 4.87
C ASN A 128 3.30 -12.01 4.95
N LEU A 129 4.42 -11.38 5.30
CA LEU A 129 5.74 -11.91 5.02
C LEU A 129 6.03 -13.17 5.84
N LEU A 130 5.90 -13.09 7.17
CA LEU A 130 6.34 -14.18 8.05
C LEU A 130 5.46 -15.43 7.97
N TYR A 131 4.19 -15.30 7.57
CA TYR A 131 3.31 -16.46 7.45
C TYR A 131 3.50 -17.18 6.11
N LEU A 132 3.53 -16.41 5.01
CA LEU A 132 3.56 -16.94 3.64
C LEU A 132 4.98 -17.26 3.15
N THR A 133 6.00 -16.93 3.94
CA THR A 133 7.40 -17.22 3.62
C THR A 133 8.15 -17.86 4.80
N THR A 134 9.35 -18.36 4.53
CA THR A 134 10.30 -18.91 5.50
C THR A 134 11.55 -18.03 5.52
N PRO A 135 11.87 -17.39 6.65
CA PRO A 135 13.11 -16.60 6.77
C PRO A 135 14.34 -17.50 6.70
N SER A 136 15.45 -16.99 6.16
CA SER A 136 16.74 -17.70 6.15
C SER A 136 17.40 -17.79 7.52
N ASP A 137 17.09 -16.86 8.43
CA ASP A 137 17.50 -16.90 9.84
C ASP A 137 16.27 -17.18 10.72
N PRO A 138 16.06 -18.43 11.17
CA PRO A 138 14.93 -18.79 12.00
C PRO A 138 15.04 -18.23 13.43
N PHE A 139 16.23 -17.81 13.87
CA PHE A 139 16.44 -17.25 15.21
C PHE A 139 16.12 -15.76 15.25
N ASN A 140 16.33 -15.04 14.15
CA ASN A 140 15.98 -13.62 14.01
C ASN A 140 15.06 -13.38 12.80
N PRO A 141 13.83 -13.91 12.82
CA PRO A 141 12.95 -13.93 11.65
C PRO A 141 12.50 -12.54 11.18
N LEU A 142 12.59 -11.51 12.03
CA LEU A 142 12.25 -10.12 11.69
C LEU A 142 13.37 -9.36 10.97
N GLU A 143 14.61 -9.86 11.07
CA GLU A 143 15.82 -9.24 10.53
C GLU A 143 16.48 -10.10 9.45
N SER A 144 15.77 -11.12 8.98
CA SER A 144 16.28 -12.04 7.98
C SER A 144 16.55 -11.35 6.64
N SER A 145 17.57 -11.82 5.93
CA SER A 145 18.05 -11.27 4.67
C SER A 145 17.44 -11.94 3.43
N GLU A 146 16.70 -13.04 3.62
CA GLU A 146 15.97 -13.75 2.58
C GLU A 146 14.68 -14.32 3.18
N TYR A 147 13.59 -14.23 2.43
CA TYR A 147 12.29 -14.79 2.80
C TYR A 147 11.78 -15.68 1.67
N ARG A 148 11.81 -16.99 1.88
CA ARG A 148 11.48 -17.98 0.85
C ARG A 148 10.01 -18.32 0.80
N GLY A 149 9.41 -18.30 -0.38
CA GLY A 149 8.03 -18.72 -0.57
C GLY A 149 7.71 -20.05 0.09
N ARG A 150 6.59 -20.14 0.81
CA ARG A 150 6.07 -21.41 1.31
C ARG A 150 5.08 -22.02 0.31
N PRO A 151 4.86 -23.35 0.36
CA PRO A 151 3.80 -23.97 -0.43
C PRO A 151 2.43 -23.36 -0.12
N TYR A 152 1.57 -23.22 -1.12
CA TYR A 152 0.21 -22.73 -1.00
C TYR A 152 -0.63 -23.57 -0.05
N SER A 153 -0.36 -24.88 0.00
CA SER A 153 -1.02 -25.88 0.85
C SER A 153 -0.92 -25.62 2.36
N ILE A 154 -0.04 -24.71 2.81
CA ILE A 154 -0.04 -24.30 4.23
C ILE A 154 -1.33 -23.57 4.61
N VAL A 155 -1.99 -22.90 3.66
CA VAL A 155 -3.17 -22.08 3.91
C VAL A 155 -4.41 -22.96 3.80
N GLN A 156 -5.03 -23.28 4.94
CA GLN A 156 -6.24 -24.11 4.96
C GLN A 156 -7.49 -23.34 4.55
N ARG A 157 -7.55 -22.04 4.85
CA ARG A 157 -8.72 -21.16 4.60
C ARG A 157 -8.33 -19.92 3.78
N PRO A 158 -8.15 -20.04 2.44
CA PRO A 158 -7.69 -18.94 1.58
C PRO A 158 -8.54 -17.65 1.61
N SER A 159 -9.83 -17.76 1.93
CA SER A 159 -10.74 -16.62 2.06
C SER A 159 -10.68 -15.91 3.42
N GLU A 160 -9.88 -16.41 4.36
CA GLU A 160 -9.77 -15.84 5.72
C GLU A 160 -8.35 -15.35 6.03
N VAL A 161 -7.35 -15.94 5.38
CA VAL A 161 -5.96 -15.49 5.48
C VAL A 161 -5.69 -14.37 4.48
N LEU A 162 -5.14 -13.26 4.98
CA LEU A 162 -4.72 -12.14 4.15
C LEU A 162 -3.38 -12.44 3.45
N MET A 163 -3.31 -12.07 2.18
CA MET A 163 -2.09 -12.09 1.38
C MET A 163 -1.43 -10.70 1.38
N PHE A 164 -2.23 -9.67 1.08
CA PHE A 164 -1.77 -8.29 1.03
C PHE A 164 -2.67 -7.39 1.87
N VAL A 165 -2.08 -6.32 2.41
CA VAL A 165 -2.82 -5.27 3.09
C VAL A 165 -2.21 -3.92 2.76
N GLU A 166 -3.05 -2.93 2.50
CA GLU A 166 -2.58 -1.56 2.34
C GLU A 166 -1.83 -1.10 3.60
N SER A 167 -0.57 -0.75 3.44
CA SER A 167 0.29 -0.35 4.55
C SER A 167 1.30 0.69 4.09
N ILE A 168 1.47 1.73 4.91
CA ILE A 168 2.52 2.73 4.74
C ILE A 168 3.61 2.61 5.80
N THR A 169 4.76 3.17 5.50
CA THR A 169 5.86 3.37 6.45
C THR A 169 6.30 4.83 6.38
N LEU A 170 6.79 5.33 7.52
CA LEU A 170 7.46 6.62 7.58
C LEU A 170 8.95 6.39 7.57
N LEU A 171 9.53 6.33 6.38
CA LEU A 171 10.98 6.24 6.24
C LEU A 171 11.60 7.63 6.46
N ARG A 172 12.45 7.75 7.48
CA ARG A 172 13.48 8.80 7.54
C ARG A 172 14.62 8.35 6.64
N GLY A 173 15.07 9.20 5.73
CA GLY A 173 16.13 8.88 4.76
C GLY A 173 17.34 8.20 5.42
N ARG A 174 17.47 6.89 5.22
CA ARG A 174 18.73 6.15 5.36
C ARG A 174 19.30 5.74 4.00
N MET A 175 18.59 6.03 2.91
CA MET A 175 19.05 5.87 1.53
C MET A 175 18.55 7.04 0.66
N GLY A 176 18.97 8.28 0.97
CA GLY A 176 19.08 9.38 -0.01
C GLY A 176 17.84 10.00 -0.68
N PHE A 177 16.63 9.44 -0.60
CA PHE A 177 15.56 9.88 -1.52
C PHE A 177 14.57 10.95 -1.00
N THR A 178 14.56 11.26 0.31
CA THR A 178 13.81 12.40 0.87
C THR A 178 14.49 12.98 2.11
N SER A 179 14.48 14.31 2.27
CA SER A 179 14.91 15.01 3.50
C SER A 179 13.81 15.06 4.58
N SER A 180 12.59 14.63 4.24
CA SER A 180 11.39 14.61 5.08
C SER A 180 10.82 13.19 5.20
N TYR A 181 10.11 12.91 6.30
CA TYR A 181 9.33 11.68 6.44
C TYR A 181 8.22 11.65 5.38
N SER A 182 8.37 10.82 4.37
CA SER A 182 7.34 10.61 3.35
C SER A 182 6.51 9.38 3.69
N GLN A 183 5.19 9.46 3.49
CA GLN A 183 4.28 8.34 3.64
C GLN A 183 4.41 7.44 2.40
N LEU A 184 5.36 6.52 2.46
CA LEU A 184 5.61 5.58 1.39
C LEU A 184 4.98 4.24 1.71
N GLY A 185 4.64 3.47 0.68
CA GLY A 185 4.18 2.11 0.85
C GLY A 185 5.24 1.23 1.53
N TYR A 186 4.80 0.21 2.26
CA TYR A 186 5.66 -0.71 2.98
C TYR A 186 5.47 -2.13 2.43
N TYR A 187 6.52 -2.70 1.83
CA TYR A 187 6.43 -3.98 1.12
C TYR A 187 6.13 -5.19 2.03
N MET A 188 6.31 -5.07 3.34
CA MET A 188 6.12 -6.18 4.27
C MET A 188 5.22 -5.78 5.44
N VAL A 189 4.45 -6.74 5.91
CA VAL A 189 3.71 -6.68 7.17
C VAL A 189 3.80 -8.03 7.85
N PHE A 190 3.71 -8.03 9.17
CA PHE A 190 3.83 -9.24 9.97
C PHE A 190 2.55 -9.55 10.75
N PRO A 191 2.37 -10.78 11.26
CA PRO A 191 1.26 -11.10 12.14
C PRO A 191 1.27 -10.25 13.44
N PRO A 192 0.11 -9.88 13.99
CA PRO A 192 -0.01 -8.99 15.15
C PRO A 192 0.81 -9.41 16.37
N ARG A 193 0.99 -10.71 16.60
CA ARG A 193 1.85 -11.25 17.67
C ARG A 193 3.31 -10.80 17.61
N THR A 194 3.77 -10.34 16.45
CA THR A 194 5.16 -9.89 16.21
C THR A 194 5.31 -8.37 16.13
N TRP A 195 4.21 -7.62 16.23
CA TRP A 195 4.26 -6.16 16.16
C TRP A 195 5.00 -5.58 17.36
N GLN A 196 5.95 -4.69 17.10
CA GLN A 196 6.76 -4.09 18.16
C GLN A 196 6.07 -2.84 18.74
N GLY A 197 5.82 -2.85 20.05
CA GLY A 197 5.25 -1.74 20.82
C GLY A 197 3.92 -2.07 21.49
N ALA A 198 3.49 -1.23 22.43
CA ALA A 198 2.20 -1.37 23.08
C ALA A 198 1.09 -0.67 22.27
N PRO A 199 -0.11 -1.27 22.13
CA PRO A 199 -1.26 -0.58 21.55
C PRO A 199 -1.65 0.70 22.33
N PRO A 200 -2.12 1.76 21.67
CA PRO A 200 -2.14 1.95 20.22
C PRO A 200 -0.72 2.17 19.69
N LEU A 201 -0.39 1.45 18.62
CA LEU A 201 0.93 1.46 18.01
C LEU A 201 1.28 2.85 17.47
N THR A 202 2.58 3.13 17.43
CA THR A 202 3.07 4.39 16.88
C THR A 202 3.39 4.23 15.40
N ARG A 203 3.49 5.36 14.70
CA ARG A 203 3.99 5.42 13.32
C ARG A 203 5.40 4.83 13.11
N PHE A 204 6.13 4.51 14.19
CA PHE A 204 7.46 3.93 14.19
C PHE A 204 7.50 2.48 14.64
N SER A 205 6.35 1.91 15.05
CA SER A 205 6.24 0.49 15.37
C SER A 205 6.63 -0.36 14.15
N TYR A 206 7.40 -1.42 14.38
CA TYR A 206 7.90 -2.25 13.28
C TYR A 206 6.91 -3.35 12.90
N GLY A 207 6.80 -3.68 11.62
CA GLY A 207 6.02 -4.80 11.10
C GLY A 207 4.49 -4.65 11.10
N HIS A 208 3.96 -3.58 11.69
CA HIS A 208 2.52 -3.37 11.80
C HIS A 208 1.86 -2.84 10.53
N VAL A 209 0.54 -2.96 10.46
CA VAL A 209 -0.26 -2.28 9.43
C VAL A 209 -0.41 -0.82 9.81
N TYR A 210 0.02 0.07 8.94
CA TYR A 210 -0.31 1.49 9.00
C TYR A 210 -1.29 1.81 7.86
N PRO A 211 -2.60 1.95 8.15
CA PRO A 211 -3.59 2.26 7.13
C PRO A 211 -3.36 3.64 6.51
N ARG A 212 -3.71 3.80 5.23
CA ARG A 212 -3.59 5.10 4.56
C ARG A 212 -4.79 6.00 4.81
N HIS A 213 -5.97 5.40 4.85
CA HIS A 213 -7.22 6.14 4.84
C HIS A 213 -7.77 6.33 6.26
N PHE A 214 -8.24 7.54 6.55
CA PHE A 214 -8.97 7.90 7.77
C PHE A 214 -8.20 7.65 9.09
N VAL A 215 -6.87 7.69 9.06
CA VAL A 215 -6.04 7.61 10.26
C VAL A 215 -6.03 8.94 11.01
N ARG A 216 -6.20 8.88 12.33
CA ARG A 216 -5.90 9.99 13.23
C ARG A 216 -4.61 9.70 13.98
N LEU A 217 -3.76 10.71 14.10
CA LEU A 217 -2.55 10.64 14.92
C LEU A 217 -2.77 11.44 16.19
N ARG A 218 -2.65 10.78 17.35
CA ARG A 218 -2.68 11.42 18.66
C ARG A 218 -1.41 11.06 19.41
N ASN A 219 -0.54 12.05 19.68
CA ASN A 219 0.77 11.82 20.29
C ASN A 219 1.56 10.70 19.59
N GLU A 220 1.63 10.76 18.26
CA GLU A 220 2.27 9.76 17.37
C GLU A 220 1.64 8.37 17.31
N ARG A 221 0.57 8.13 18.09
CA ARG A 221 -0.19 6.88 18.08
C ARG A 221 -1.26 6.90 17.01
N ILE A 222 -1.42 5.76 16.33
CA ILE A 222 -2.39 5.54 15.26
C ILE A 222 -3.73 5.18 15.89
N GLU A 223 -4.74 6.02 15.67
CA GLU A 223 -6.11 5.81 16.10
C GLU A 223 -7.04 5.69 14.88
N GLY A 224 -7.75 4.56 14.79
CA GLY A 224 -8.68 4.27 13.70
C GLY A 224 -7.99 3.99 12.36
N GLY A 225 -8.71 4.25 11.29
CA GLY A 225 -8.28 4.01 9.92
C GLY A 225 -8.76 2.69 9.32
N PHE A 226 -8.76 2.66 7.99
CA PHE A 226 -9.15 1.51 7.18
C PHE A 226 -8.04 1.18 6.20
N ALA A 227 -7.81 -0.12 6.01
CA ALA A 227 -6.91 -0.64 4.99
C ALA A 227 -7.68 -1.55 4.05
N ASN A 228 -7.35 -1.48 2.77
CA ASN A 228 -7.78 -2.47 1.79
C ASN A 228 -6.96 -3.74 1.99
N VAL A 229 -7.63 -4.88 2.09
CA VAL A 229 -7.02 -6.20 2.32
C VAL A 229 -7.32 -7.08 1.13
N ALA A 230 -6.32 -7.76 0.60
CA ALA A 230 -6.48 -8.85 -0.34
C ALA A 230 -6.25 -10.17 0.38
N PHE A 231 -7.20 -11.09 0.26
CA PHE A 231 -7.10 -12.44 0.80
C PHE A 231 -6.37 -13.36 -0.16
N VAL A 232 -5.96 -14.53 0.35
CA VAL A 232 -5.20 -15.52 -0.42
C VAL A 232 -5.99 -16.05 -1.62
N ASP A 233 -7.32 -16.01 -1.61
CA ASP A 233 -8.19 -16.32 -2.75
C ASP A 233 -8.37 -15.16 -3.77
N GLY A 234 -7.79 -13.99 -3.50
CA GLY A 234 -7.82 -12.81 -4.36
C GLY A 234 -9.02 -11.86 -4.15
N HIS A 235 -9.94 -12.14 -3.23
CA HIS A 235 -11.00 -11.18 -2.94
C HIS A 235 -10.48 -9.99 -2.11
N ILE A 236 -11.12 -8.83 -2.26
CA ILE A 236 -10.73 -7.59 -1.58
C ILE A 236 -11.79 -7.20 -0.55
N LYS A 237 -11.35 -6.80 0.64
CA LYS A 237 -12.21 -6.28 1.70
C LYS A 237 -11.56 -5.09 2.39
N ALA A 238 -12.32 -4.03 2.62
CA ALA A 238 -11.88 -2.96 3.51
C ALA A 238 -12.07 -3.38 4.97
N MET A 239 -11.03 -3.26 5.79
CA MET A 239 -11.06 -3.64 7.20
C MET A 239 -10.54 -2.51 8.08
N THR A 240 -11.08 -2.42 9.30
CA THR A 240 -10.55 -1.50 10.33
C THR A 240 -9.22 -2.01 10.85
N LEU A 241 -8.37 -1.09 11.32
CA LEU A 241 -7.12 -1.47 11.98
C LEU A 241 -7.33 -2.40 13.18
N ASP A 242 -8.41 -2.21 13.95
CA ASP A 242 -8.74 -3.09 15.08
C ASP A 242 -9.13 -4.50 14.63
N ALA A 243 -9.83 -4.64 13.49
CA ALA A 243 -10.14 -5.95 12.94
C ALA A 243 -8.87 -6.69 12.48
N LEU A 244 -7.88 -5.96 11.96
CA LEU A 244 -6.59 -6.50 11.53
C LEU A 244 -5.67 -6.94 12.68
N ARG A 245 -6.03 -6.70 13.94
CA ARG A 245 -5.29 -7.22 15.10
C ARG A 245 -5.59 -8.68 15.44
N ARG A 246 -6.61 -9.27 14.81
CA ARG A 246 -6.98 -10.67 14.96
C ARG A 246 -5.98 -11.57 14.26
N ASN A 247 -5.28 -12.44 14.99
CA ASN A 247 -4.24 -13.30 14.43
C ASN A 247 -4.78 -14.29 13.38
N GLU A 248 -6.05 -14.66 13.47
CA GLU A 248 -6.70 -15.61 12.55
C GLU A 248 -6.73 -15.09 11.10
N LEU A 249 -6.63 -13.77 10.91
CA LEU A 249 -6.54 -13.18 9.57
C LEU A 249 -5.14 -13.30 8.95
N TRP A 250 -4.13 -13.65 9.75
CA TRP A 250 -2.72 -13.62 9.36
C TRP A 250 -2.11 -15.00 9.25
N GLU A 251 -2.54 -15.91 10.10
CA GLU A 251 -1.95 -17.23 10.23
C GLU A 251 -3.02 -18.24 10.59
N GLU A 252 -3.17 -19.25 9.72
CA GLU A 252 -4.05 -20.39 9.96
C GLU A 252 -3.76 -21.61 9.08
#